data_AF-W3WPV6-F1
#
_entry.id   AF-W3WPV6-F1
#
_cell.length_a   1.000
_cell.length_b   1.000
_cell.length_c   1.000
_cell.angle_alpha   90.00
_cell.angle_beta   90.00
_cell.angle_gamma   90.00
#
_symmetry.space_group_name_H-M   'P 1'
#
loop_
_entity.id
_entity.type
_entity.pdbx_description
1 polymer ?
#
loop_
_entity_poly.entity_id
_entity_poly.type
_entity_poly.pdbx_seq_one_letter_code
_entity_poly.pdbx_strand_id
1 'polypeptide(L)'
;MAVSQSRTLWTVIIAAAPLAWVLYTKAVYNASTTVSFTLDNTDTQNDLNSDVLPAEVQQDRDAWIVVRERIVSKPFQTTSTRQTKGEEKSRLSGLLDTYLRTTMRLFTYTPQAWLMRRLMTDPEARRTFETGYLSSCDFAVGDRVCGVYVVTSRSAPRQEEDEEGRETVVLVLAPPQGWTGPVVKGRLIAVLEEEEQKEEDMEGGNGVRTIRAVNETVLWRRREGEAPVFLEGAVGRWLHAFMVQWMVIRGVQTVKREIEMW
;
A
#
# COMPACT_ATOMS: atom_id res chain seq x y z
N MET A 1 7.58 42.04 -34.00
CA MET A 1 8.20 41.55 -32.74
C MET A 1 7.20 40.99 -31.72
N ALA A 2 5.91 41.37 -31.74
CA ALA A 2 4.90 40.87 -30.77
C ALA A 2 4.56 39.37 -30.85
N VAL A 3 4.70 38.73 -32.02
CA VAL A 3 4.38 37.31 -32.21
C VAL A 3 5.37 36.38 -31.49
N SER A 4 6.63 36.81 -31.34
CA SER A 4 7.70 36.03 -30.71
C SER A 4 7.52 35.89 -29.18
N GLN A 5 7.11 36.98 -28.50
CA GLN A 5 6.91 36.97 -27.04
C GLN A 5 5.74 36.09 -26.59
N SER A 6 4.66 35.99 -27.39
CA SER A 6 3.52 35.14 -27.05
C SER A 6 3.87 33.65 -27.08
N ARG A 7 4.71 33.22 -28.03
CA ARG A 7 5.10 31.80 -28.18
C ARG A 7 5.97 31.32 -27.03
N THR A 8 6.88 32.16 -26.54
CA THR A 8 7.74 31.86 -25.38
C THR A 8 6.95 31.81 -24.07
N LEU A 9 5.92 32.66 -23.92
CA LEU A 9 5.06 32.65 -22.74
C LEU A 9 4.22 31.37 -22.66
N TRP A 10 3.64 30.93 -23.79
CA TRP A 10 2.84 29.70 -23.84
C TRP A 10 3.65 28.43 -23.60
N THR A 11 4.88 28.35 -24.11
CA THR A 11 5.76 27.19 -23.82
C THR A 11 6.16 27.12 -22.35
N VAL A 12 6.43 28.25 -21.69
CA VAL A 12 6.71 28.28 -20.25
C VAL A 12 5.49 27.84 -19.43
N ILE A 13 4.28 28.28 -19.78
CA ILE A 13 3.04 27.89 -19.08
C ILE A 13 2.75 26.38 -19.25
N ILE A 14 2.89 25.84 -20.47
CA ILE A 14 2.64 24.41 -20.75
C ILE A 14 3.64 23.52 -20.01
N ALA A 15 4.88 23.95 -19.82
CA ALA A 15 5.87 23.19 -19.06
C ALA A 15 5.76 23.39 -17.53
N ALA A 16 5.42 24.60 -17.07
CA ALA A 16 5.33 24.93 -15.65
C ALA A 16 4.07 24.37 -14.98
N ALA A 17 2.93 24.32 -15.69
CA ALA A 17 1.68 23.85 -15.11
C ALA A 17 1.71 22.37 -14.66
N PRO A 18 2.22 21.41 -15.46
CA PRO A 18 2.37 20.02 -15.01
C PRO A 18 3.31 19.88 -13.81
N LEU A 19 4.43 20.62 -13.80
CA LEU A 19 5.36 20.59 -12.68
C LEU A 19 4.73 21.15 -11.41
N ALA A 20 4.06 22.30 -11.50
CA ALA A 20 3.33 22.91 -10.38
C ALA A 20 2.24 21.96 -9.86
N TRP A 21 1.51 21.29 -10.75
CA TRP A 21 0.51 20.29 -10.37
C TRP A 21 1.14 19.10 -9.64
N VAL A 22 2.23 18.52 -10.15
CA VAL A 22 2.95 17.42 -9.49
C VAL A 22 3.44 17.83 -8.10
N LEU A 23 4.01 19.03 -7.96
CA LEU A 23 4.49 19.55 -6.68
C LEU A 23 3.34 19.80 -5.69
N TYR A 24 2.25 20.39 -6.15
CA TYR A 24 1.04 20.58 -5.35
C TYR A 24 0.46 19.24 -4.88
N THR A 25 0.30 18.29 -5.79
CA THR A 25 -0.20 16.95 -5.47
C THR A 25 0.72 16.24 -4.48
N LYS A 26 2.04 16.35 -4.64
CA LYS A 26 3.01 15.79 -3.69
C LYS A 26 2.87 16.42 -2.30
N ALA A 27 2.66 17.74 -2.22
CA ALA A 27 2.44 18.43 -0.97
C ALA A 27 1.16 17.96 -0.28
N VAL A 28 0.05 17.84 -1.01
CA VAL A 28 -1.22 17.29 -0.51
C VAL A 28 -1.04 15.84 -0.01
N TYR A 29 -0.27 15.03 -0.73
CA TYR A 29 -0.02 13.65 -0.34
C TYR A 29 0.80 13.56 0.94
N ASN A 30 1.84 14.38 1.07
CA ASN A 30 2.66 14.45 2.29
C ASN A 30 1.89 14.99 3.49
N ALA A 31 0.90 15.86 3.28
CA ALA A 31 0.00 16.30 4.35
C ALA A 31 -0.89 15.15 4.86
N SER A 32 -1.21 14.19 3.99
CA SER A 32 -2.16 13.09 4.26
C SER A 32 -1.48 11.75 4.62
N THR A 33 -0.18 11.62 4.39
CA THR A 33 0.57 10.37 4.59
C THR A 33 2.01 10.63 5.05
N THR A 34 2.56 9.68 5.79
CA THR A 34 3.99 9.61 6.11
C THR A 34 4.62 8.51 5.27
N VAL A 35 5.76 8.80 4.64
CA VAL A 35 6.55 7.81 3.87
C VAL A 35 7.88 7.61 4.57
N SER A 36 8.21 6.36 4.91
CA SER A 36 9.55 5.96 5.32
C SER A 36 10.12 4.97 4.33
N PHE A 37 11.43 5.04 4.14
CA PHE A 37 12.14 4.16 3.24
C PHE A 37 13.45 3.72 3.90
N THR A 38 13.70 2.42 3.87
CA THR A 38 14.91 1.80 4.38
C THR A 38 15.55 0.98 3.27
N LEU A 39 16.79 1.33 2.92
CA LEU A 39 17.69 0.46 2.16
C LEU A 39 18.65 -0.11 3.19
N ASP A 40 18.47 -1.37 3.54
CA ASP A 40 19.32 -1.99 4.54
C ASP A 40 20.69 -2.28 3.90
N ASN A 41 21.69 -1.50 4.30
CA ASN A 41 23.09 -1.75 3.96
C ASN A 41 23.99 -1.77 5.21
N THR A 42 23.45 -1.39 6.39
CA THR A 42 24.08 -1.50 7.71
C THR A 42 23.10 -1.04 8.82
N ASP A 43 23.00 -1.85 9.88
CA ASP A 43 22.77 -1.47 11.29
C ASP A 43 21.47 -0.75 11.71
N THR A 44 20.32 -1.09 11.12
CA THR A 44 19.00 -0.81 11.75
C THR A 44 18.26 -2.13 12.06
N GLN A 45 18.83 -2.88 13.00
CA GLN A 45 18.51 -4.27 13.34
C GLN A 45 17.09 -4.54 13.89
N ASN A 46 16.33 -3.56 14.36
CA ASN A 46 15.23 -3.85 15.31
C ASN A 46 13.78 -3.63 14.83
N ASP A 47 13.54 -3.13 13.61
CA ASP A 47 12.20 -2.66 13.23
C ASP A 47 11.54 -3.43 12.05
N LEU A 48 12.20 -4.49 11.59
CA LEU A 48 11.61 -5.46 10.67
C LEU A 48 11.06 -6.62 11.50
N ASN A 49 9.74 -6.61 11.74
CA ASN A 49 9.04 -7.77 12.28
C ASN A 49 9.56 -9.04 11.60
N SER A 50 10.00 -10.02 12.40
CA SER A 50 10.55 -11.31 11.95
C SER A 50 9.65 -12.05 10.96
N ASP A 51 8.36 -11.70 10.90
CA ASP A 51 7.39 -12.37 10.04
C ASP A 51 7.40 -11.86 8.60
N VAL A 52 8.04 -10.73 8.32
CA VAL A 52 7.99 -10.05 7.01
C VAL A 52 8.99 -10.63 6.01
N LEU A 53 10.16 -11.06 6.45
CA LEU A 53 11.20 -11.60 5.56
C LEU A 53 11.21 -13.12 5.61
N PRO A 54 11.55 -13.82 4.52
CA PRO A 54 11.71 -15.27 4.56
C PRO A 54 12.93 -15.65 5.40
N ALA A 55 12.91 -16.85 5.99
CA ALA A 55 13.96 -17.33 6.89
C ALA A 55 15.36 -17.27 6.26
N GLU A 56 15.49 -17.56 4.97
CA GLU A 56 16.74 -17.51 4.22
C GLU A 56 17.37 -16.10 4.14
N VAL A 57 16.55 -15.05 4.09
CA VAL A 57 17.03 -13.66 4.12
C VAL A 57 17.42 -13.27 5.54
N GLN A 58 16.70 -13.79 6.54
CA GLN A 58 17.01 -13.53 7.95
C GLN A 58 18.30 -14.21 8.40
N GLN A 59 18.56 -15.43 7.93
CA GLN A 59 19.72 -16.24 8.32
C GLN A 59 21.04 -15.74 7.73
N ASP A 60 21.01 -15.16 6.52
CA ASP A 60 22.21 -14.76 5.77
C ASP A 60 22.08 -13.31 5.25
N ARG A 61 21.80 -12.36 6.15
CA ARG A 61 21.46 -10.96 5.80
C ARG A 61 22.49 -10.28 4.91
N ASP A 62 23.77 -10.54 5.11
CA ASP A 62 24.87 -9.88 4.37
C ASP A 62 24.84 -10.22 2.87
N ALA A 63 24.33 -11.41 2.51
CA ALA A 63 24.20 -11.84 1.13
C ALA A 63 22.99 -11.22 0.41
N TRP A 64 22.16 -10.45 1.09
CA TRP A 64 20.97 -9.83 0.53
C TRP A 64 21.01 -8.31 0.60
N ILE A 65 20.29 -7.69 -0.32
CA ILE A 65 19.90 -6.28 -0.26
C ILE A 65 18.40 -6.28 -0.01
N VAL A 66 17.97 -5.61 1.06
CA VAL A 66 16.57 -5.47 1.44
C VAL A 66 16.16 -4.01 1.30
N VAL A 67 15.05 -3.82 0.60
CA VAL A 67 14.42 -2.53 0.39
C VAL A 67 13.05 -2.55 1.02
N ARG A 68 12.78 -1.62 1.93
CA ARG A 68 11.45 -1.41 2.52
C ARG A 68 10.97 -0.01 2.22
N GLU A 69 9.78 0.09 1.68
CA GLU A 69 8.98 1.30 1.66
C GLU A 69 7.77 1.10 2.56
N ARG A 70 7.51 2.03 3.47
CA ARG A 70 6.33 2.03 4.34
C ARG A 70 5.60 3.35 4.22
N ILE A 71 4.30 3.28 3.92
CA ILE A 71 3.43 4.44 3.77
C ILE A 71 2.28 4.32 4.76
N VAL A 72 2.14 5.33 5.61
CA VAL A 72 1.14 5.41 6.67
C VAL A 72 0.18 6.54 6.34
N SER A 73 -1.13 6.33 6.40
CA SER A 73 -2.08 7.44 6.38
C SER A 73 -2.02 8.24 7.68
N LYS A 74 -2.46 9.50 7.63
CA LYS A 74 -2.87 10.19 8.85
C LYS A 74 -4.06 9.44 9.49
N PRO A 75 -4.19 9.48 10.83
CA PRO A 75 -5.31 8.88 11.51
C PRO A 75 -6.63 9.50 11.03
N PHE A 76 -7.68 8.70 11.00
CA PHE A 76 -9.02 9.17 10.72
C PHE A 76 -10.06 8.52 11.62
N GLN A 77 -11.07 9.29 12.01
CA GLN A 77 -12.04 8.88 13.00
C GLN A 77 -13.04 7.87 12.45
N THR A 78 -13.45 6.94 13.31
CA THR A 78 -14.65 6.12 13.12
C THR A 78 -15.78 6.74 13.90
N THR A 79 -16.57 7.62 13.29
CA THR A 79 -17.79 8.15 13.92
C THR A 79 -18.90 7.11 13.84
N SER A 80 -18.77 5.97 14.54
CA SER A 80 -19.87 5.02 14.69
C SER A 80 -20.33 4.97 16.13
N THR A 81 -21.39 5.72 16.39
CA THR A 81 -22.10 5.86 17.67
C THR A 81 -23.05 4.69 17.97
N ARG A 82 -22.90 3.52 17.34
CA ARG A 82 -23.85 2.41 17.53
C ARG A 82 -23.16 1.08 17.76
N GLN A 83 -22.95 0.74 19.04
CA GLN A 83 -22.79 -0.65 19.46
C GLN A 83 -24.15 -1.35 19.33
N THR A 84 -24.38 -2.07 18.24
CA THR A 84 -25.35 -3.17 18.27
C THR A 84 -24.65 -4.36 18.93
N LYS A 85 -24.93 -4.58 20.22
CA LYS A 85 -24.63 -5.85 20.89
C LYS A 85 -25.23 -6.98 20.03
N GLY A 86 -24.40 -7.81 19.38
CA GLY A 86 -24.92 -8.99 18.69
C GLY A 86 -24.04 -9.67 17.63
N GLU A 87 -23.14 -8.97 16.95
CA GLU A 87 -22.29 -9.59 15.91
C GLU A 87 -20.84 -9.11 16.04
N GLU A 88 -20.00 -9.88 16.74
CA GLU A 88 -18.55 -9.69 16.85
C GLU A 88 -17.83 -10.11 15.55
N LYS A 89 -18.28 -9.62 14.39
CA LYS A 89 -17.40 -9.61 13.23
C LYS A 89 -16.50 -8.40 13.39
N SER A 90 -15.18 -8.61 13.42
CA SER A 90 -14.17 -7.55 13.40
C SER A 90 -14.64 -6.39 12.51
N ARG A 91 -14.83 -5.19 13.08
CA ARG A 91 -15.20 -3.98 12.35
C ARG A 91 -14.22 -3.66 11.23
N LEU A 92 -12.95 -4.02 11.41
CA LEU A 92 -11.90 -3.82 10.42
C LEU A 92 -12.06 -4.77 9.22
N SER A 93 -12.65 -5.95 9.39
CA SER A 93 -12.70 -7.01 8.35
C SER A 93 -13.30 -6.52 7.04
N GLY A 94 -14.43 -5.82 7.09
CA GLY A 94 -15.04 -5.24 5.89
C GLY A 94 -14.31 -3.99 5.37
N LEU A 95 -13.64 -3.24 6.25
CA LEU A 95 -12.92 -2.03 5.89
C LEU A 95 -11.60 -2.35 5.19
N LEU A 96 -10.87 -3.38 5.62
CA LEU A 96 -9.62 -3.79 4.98
C LEU A 96 -9.89 -4.36 3.59
N ASP A 97 -10.98 -5.13 3.42
CA ASP A 97 -11.43 -5.58 2.10
C ASP A 97 -11.74 -4.38 1.20
N THR A 98 -12.53 -3.41 1.69
CA THR A 98 -12.86 -2.19 0.95
C THR A 98 -11.60 -1.43 0.54
N TYR A 99 -10.63 -1.32 1.44
CA TYR A 99 -9.33 -0.69 1.20
C TYR A 99 -8.53 -1.44 0.12
N LEU A 100 -8.40 -2.76 0.24
CA LEU A 100 -7.66 -3.61 -0.70
C LEU A 100 -8.30 -3.64 -2.09
N ARG A 101 -9.63 -3.82 -2.19
CA ARG A 101 -10.36 -3.76 -3.45
C ARG A 101 -10.14 -2.42 -4.15
N THR A 102 -10.19 -1.32 -3.39
CA THR A 102 -9.98 0.03 -3.93
C THR A 102 -8.54 0.20 -4.42
N THR A 103 -7.55 -0.08 -3.57
CA THR A 103 -6.13 0.11 -3.92
C THR A 103 -5.71 -0.78 -5.07
N MET A 104 -6.07 -2.06 -5.06
CA MET A 104 -5.74 -3.00 -6.14
C MET A 104 -6.41 -2.61 -7.46
N ARG A 105 -7.66 -2.10 -7.43
CA ARG A 105 -8.30 -1.53 -8.64
C ARG A 105 -7.54 -0.33 -9.16
N LEU A 106 -7.12 0.59 -8.29
CA LEU A 106 -6.32 1.76 -8.70
C LEU A 106 -4.98 1.35 -9.31
N PHE A 107 -4.34 0.32 -8.75
CA PHE A 107 -3.11 -0.24 -9.32
C PHE A 107 -3.30 -0.67 -10.78
N THR A 108 -4.44 -1.26 -11.16
CA THR A 108 -4.70 -1.70 -12.54
C THR A 108 -4.67 -0.59 -13.60
N TYR A 109 -4.83 0.67 -13.19
CA TYR A 109 -4.74 1.84 -14.08
C TYR A 109 -3.32 2.39 -14.21
N THR A 110 -2.35 1.80 -13.51
CA THR A 110 -0.95 2.25 -13.56
C THR A 110 -0.25 1.69 -14.79
N PRO A 111 0.76 2.41 -15.34
CA PRO A 111 1.60 1.88 -16.41
C PRO A 111 2.28 0.56 -16.05
N GLN A 112 2.67 0.41 -14.77
CA GLN A 112 3.28 -0.83 -14.26
C GLN A 112 2.31 -2.02 -14.38
N ALA A 113 1.05 -1.85 -13.98
CA ALA A 113 0.05 -2.91 -14.09
C ALA A 113 -0.25 -3.29 -15.54
N TRP A 114 -0.31 -2.32 -16.46
CA TRP A 114 -0.50 -2.61 -17.89
C TRP A 114 0.66 -3.41 -18.47
N LEU A 115 1.90 -3.04 -18.12
CA LEU A 115 3.09 -3.78 -18.53
C LEU A 115 3.07 -5.20 -17.96
N MET A 116 2.77 -5.35 -16.67
CA MET A 116 2.66 -6.67 -16.03
C MET A 116 1.60 -7.52 -16.73
N ARG A 117 0.39 -7.00 -16.94
CA ARG A 117 -0.67 -7.73 -17.64
C ARG A 117 -0.25 -8.16 -19.04
N ARG A 118 0.56 -7.36 -19.75
CA ARG A 118 1.09 -7.70 -21.09
C ARG A 118 2.14 -8.81 -21.05
N LEU A 119 2.96 -8.88 -20.01
CA LEU A 119 4.00 -9.90 -19.82
C LEU A 119 3.48 -11.25 -19.31
N MET A 120 2.17 -11.35 -19.09
CA MET A 120 1.49 -12.58 -18.65
C MET A 120 0.85 -13.28 -19.83
N THR A 121 1.10 -14.59 -19.90
CA THR A 121 0.47 -15.52 -20.86
C THR A 121 -0.68 -16.29 -20.23
N ASP A 122 -0.62 -16.59 -18.92
CA ASP A 122 -1.69 -17.25 -18.17
C ASP A 122 -3.00 -16.42 -18.15
N PRO A 123 -4.10 -16.92 -18.75
CA PRO A 123 -5.39 -16.22 -18.76
C PRO A 123 -5.99 -15.99 -17.37
N GLU A 124 -5.82 -16.94 -16.44
CA GLU A 124 -6.37 -16.81 -15.09
C GLU A 124 -5.65 -15.70 -14.32
N ALA A 125 -4.31 -15.66 -14.37
CA ALA A 125 -3.54 -14.55 -13.80
C ALA A 125 -3.92 -13.20 -14.43
N ARG A 126 -4.15 -13.14 -15.75
CA ARG A 126 -4.58 -11.90 -16.43
C ARG A 126 -5.98 -11.44 -16.03
N ARG A 127 -6.89 -12.37 -15.72
CA ARG A 127 -8.25 -12.08 -15.26
C ARG A 127 -8.26 -11.34 -13.92
N THR A 128 -7.25 -11.58 -13.08
CA THR A 128 -7.14 -10.92 -11.76
C THR A 128 -6.88 -9.40 -11.81
N PHE A 129 -6.71 -8.81 -13.00
CA PHE A 129 -6.68 -7.36 -13.22
C PHE A 129 -8.08 -6.77 -13.49
N GLU A 130 -9.10 -7.61 -13.65
CA GLU A 130 -10.43 -7.14 -14.03
C GLU A 130 -11.16 -6.53 -12.82
N THR A 131 -11.91 -5.46 -13.08
CA THR A 131 -12.69 -4.79 -12.04
C THR A 131 -13.72 -5.74 -11.41
N GLY A 132 -14.32 -6.63 -12.19
CA GLY A 132 -15.26 -7.64 -11.69
C GLY A 132 -14.60 -8.57 -10.66
N TYR A 133 -13.45 -9.14 -11.02
CA TYR A 133 -12.67 -10.00 -10.13
C TYR A 133 -12.27 -9.27 -8.84
N LEU A 134 -11.67 -8.08 -8.96
CA LEU A 134 -11.20 -7.33 -7.80
C LEU A 134 -12.33 -6.86 -6.89
N SER A 135 -13.54 -6.64 -7.41
CA SER A 135 -14.69 -6.22 -6.60
C SER A 135 -15.26 -7.37 -5.77
N SER A 136 -15.07 -8.63 -6.19
CA SER A 136 -15.51 -9.83 -5.48
C SER A 136 -14.37 -10.58 -4.78
N CYS A 137 -13.14 -10.06 -4.82
CA CYS A 137 -11.98 -10.69 -4.20
C CYS A 137 -12.08 -10.56 -2.68
N ASP A 138 -11.98 -11.68 -1.98
CA ASP A 138 -12.02 -11.75 -0.51
C ASP A 138 -10.61 -11.70 0.10
N PHE A 139 -9.57 -11.76 -0.74
CA PHE A 139 -8.17 -11.76 -0.30
C PHE A 139 -7.92 -12.86 0.75
N ALA A 140 -8.49 -14.04 0.49
CA ALA A 140 -8.23 -15.24 1.26
C ALA A 140 -6.84 -15.79 0.93
N VAL A 141 -6.25 -16.57 1.83
CA VAL A 141 -4.95 -17.20 1.60
C VAL A 141 -5.01 -18.05 0.33
N GLY A 142 -4.06 -17.82 -0.59
CA GLY A 142 -4.00 -18.44 -1.91
C GLY A 142 -4.57 -17.58 -3.03
N ASP A 143 -5.36 -16.54 -2.73
CA ASP A 143 -5.92 -15.66 -3.77
C ASP A 143 -4.81 -14.93 -4.52
N ARG A 144 -4.91 -14.97 -5.85
CA ARG A 144 -4.03 -14.21 -6.75
C ARG A 144 -4.68 -12.88 -7.12
N VAL A 145 -3.91 -11.80 -7.08
CA VAL A 145 -4.37 -10.43 -7.29
C VAL A 145 -3.39 -9.73 -8.22
N CYS A 146 -3.91 -9.06 -9.25
CA CYS A 146 -3.11 -8.35 -10.26
C CYS A 146 -1.94 -9.20 -10.79
N GLY A 147 -2.22 -10.49 -10.99
CA GLY A 147 -1.44 -11.53 -11.64
C GLY A 147 -0.22 -12.03 -10.89
N VAL A 148 0.50 -11.21 -10.12
CA VAL A 148 1.72 -11.64 -9.41
C VAL A 148 1.57 -11.67 -7.89
N TYR A 149 0.59 -10.98 -7.32
CA TYR A 149 0.45 -10.93 -5.86
C TYR A 149 -0.38 -12.11 -5.39
N VAL A 150 0.15 -12.93 -4.49
CA VAL A 150 -0.58 -14.07 -3.91
C VAL A 150 -0.70 -13.86 -2.41
N VAL A 151 -1.91 -13.94 -1.88
CA VAL A 151 -2.13 -13.80 -0.43
C VAL A 151 -1.52 -14.99 0.29
N THR A 152 -0.67 -14.72 1.28
CA THR A 152 0.05 -15.75 2.06
C THR A 152 -0.38 -15.80 3.51
N SER A 153 -0.77 -14.66 4.07
CA SER A 153 -1.35 -14.59 5.40
C SER A 153 -2.42 -13.52 5.48
N ARG A 154 -3.41 -13.79 6.33
CA ARG A 154 -4.42 -12.85 6.75
C ARG A 154 -4.61 -13.01 8.25
N SER A 155 -4.43 -11.92 8.98
CA SER A 155 -4.61 -11.89 10.44
C SER A 155 -5.84 -11.06 10.75
N ALA A 156 -6.84 -11.68 11.38
CA ALA A 156 -7.95 -10.97 12.01
C ALA A 156 -7.44 -10.16 13.22
N PRO A 157 -8.16 -9.12 13.68
CA PRO A 157 -7.80 -8.46 14.93
C PRO A 157 -7.81 -9.47 16.06
N ARG A 158 -6.73 -9.45 16.86
CA ARG A 158 -6.68 -10.21 18.11
C ARG A 158 -7.69 -9.59 19.08
N GLN A 159 -8.85 -10.21 19.23
CA GLN A 159 -9.46 -10.33 20.56
C GLN A 159 -8.49 -11.25 21.32
N GLU A 160 -7.83 -10.83 22.39
CA GLU A 160 -8.43 -10.92 23.71
C GLU A 160 -7.69 -10.08 24.78
N GLU A 161 -6.57 -9.39 24.48
CA GLU A 161 -5.83 -8.63 25.51
C GLU A 161 -5.23 -7.28 25.04
N ASP A 162 -5.22 -6.98 23.73
CA ASP A 162 -4.72 -5.71 23.19
C ASP A 162 -5.91 -4.76 22.93
N GLU A 163 -5.90 -3.57 23.53
CA GLU A 163 -6.92 -2.51 23.30
C GLU A 163 -6.94 -2.00 21.84
N GLU A 164 -6.02 -2.45 20.99
CA GLU A 164 -5.80 -2.01 19.61
C GLU A 164 -6.21 -3.09 18.59
N GLY A 165 -7.17 -2.74 17.72
CA GLY A 165 -7.59 -3.61 16.63
C GLY A 165 -6.60 -3.54 15.47
N ARG A 166 -6.03 -4.67 15.04
CA ARG A 166 -5.14 -4.72 13.87
C ARG A 166 -5.52 -5.83 12.91
N GLU A 167 -5.81 -5.48 11.67
CA GLU A 167 -6.04 -6.46 10.61
C GLU A 167 -4.96 -6.32 9.52
N THR A 168 -4.41 -7.45 9.10
CA THR A 168 -3.27 -7.48 8.16
C THR A 168 -3.52 -8.49 7.04
N VAL A 169 -3.18 -8.11 5.81
CA VAL A 169 -3.06 -9.02 4.66
C VAL A 169 -1.66 -8.90 4.07
N VAL A 170 -1.00 -10.05 3.88
CA VAL A 170 0.34 -10.13 3.27
C VAL A 170 0.25 -10.83 1.92
N LEU A 171 0.67 -10.13 0.87
CA LEU A 171 0.75 -10.66 -0.49
C LEU A 171 2.21 -10.84 -0.90
N VAL A 172 2.60 -12.04 -1.33
CA VAL A 172 3.93 -12.31 -1.88
C VAL A 172 3.94 -12.08 -3.40
N LEU A 173 5.05 -11.59 -3.93
CA LEU A 173 5.30 -11.58 -5.37
C LEU A 173 5.65 -13.00 -5.83
N ALA A 174 4.70 -13.65 -6.50
CA ALA A 174 4.84 -14.97 -7.08
C ALA A 174 4.37 -14.92 -8.54
N PRO A 175 5.27 -14.67 -9.51
CA PRO A 175 4.89 -14.62 -10.92
C PRO A 175 4.21 -15.90 -11.39
N PRO A 176 3.17 -15.82 -12.25
CA PRO A 176 2.45 -16.99 -12.73
C PRO A 176 3.26 -17.78 -13.76
N GLN A 177 2.76 -18.97 -14.13
CA GLN A 177 3.35 -19.75 -15.20
C GLN A 177 3.38 -18.94 -16.51
N GLY A 178 4.51 -19.02 -17.24
CA GLY A 178 4.68 -18.32 -18.51
C GLY A 178 4.85 -16.79 -18.36
N TRP A 179 5.19 -16.31 -17.16
CA TRP A 179 5.68 -14.94 -16.93
C TRP A 179 7.00 -14.69 -17.66
N THR A 180 7.06 -13.61 -18.46
CA THR A 180 8.27 -13.23 -19.21
C THR A 180 8.94 -11.96 -18.69
N GLY A 181 8.44 -11.39 -17.58
CA GLY A 181 9.01 -10.20 -16.97
C GLY A 181 10.13 -10.51 -15.97
N PRO A 182 10.72 -9.47 -15.36
CA PRO A 182 11.66 -9.65 -14.26
C PRO A 182 11.04 -10.43 -13.10
N VAL A 183 11.80 -11.34 -12.49
CA VAL A 183 11.39 -12.03 -11.27
C VAL A 183 11.93 -11.24 -10.09
N VAL A 184 11.01 -10.62 -9.35
CA VAL A 184 11.33 -9.83 -8.15
C VAL A 184 10.82 -10.59 -6.94
N LYS A 185 11.66 -10.72 -5.91
CA LYS A 185 11.25 -11.28 -4.62
C LYS A 185 10.78 -10.14 -3.72
N GLY A 186 9.62 -10.32 -3.11
CA GLY A 186 9.06 -9.30 -2.26
C GLY A 186 7.70 -9.63 -1.69
N ARG A 187 7.23 -8.76 -0.80
CA ARG A 187 5.90 -8.77 -0.23
C ARG A 187 5.29 -7.37 -0.24
N LEU A 188 3.98 -7.34 -0.42
CA LEU A 188 3.11 -6.22 -0.11
C LEU A 188 2.35 -6.53 1.17
N ILE A 189 2.32 -5.59 2.11
CA ILE A 189 1.62 -5.73 3.38
C ILE A 189 0.63 -4.59 3.47
N ALA A 190 -0.65 -4.92 3.61
CA ALA A 190 -1.69 -3.94 3.88
C ALA A 190 -2.20 -4.15 5.31
N VAL A 191 -2.27 -3.07 6.10
CA VAL A 191 -2.76 -3.10 7.47
C VAL A 191 -3.79 -1.99 7.68
N LEU A 192 -4.86 -2.32 8.40
CA LEU A 192 -5.64 -1.31 9.12
C LEU A 192 -5.38 -1.47 10.62
N GLU A 193 -4.97 -0.38 11.25
CA GLU A 193 -4.65 -0.29 12.68
C GLU A 193 -5.67 0.65 13.32
N GLU A 194 -6.41 0.19 14.33
CA GLU A 194 -7.34 0.95 15.16
C GLU A 194 -6.64 1.30 16.47
N GLU A 195 -6.58 2.60 16.76
CA GLU A 195 -5.95 3.19 17.94
C GLU A 195 -7.03 3.94 18.72
N GLU A 196 -7.21 3.60 20.00
CA GLU A 196 -8.09 4.34 20.90
C GLU A 196 -7.31 5.52 21.51
N GLN A 197 -7.66 6.73 21.09
CA GLN A 197 -7.05 7.92 21.67
C GLN A 197 -7.74 8.21 22.99
N LYS A 198 -7.04 7.91 24.10
CA LYS A 198 -7.45 8.34 25.44
C LYS A 198 -7.28 9.87 25.50
N GLU A 199 -8.39 10.60 25.53
CA GLU A 199 -8.34 12.03 25.82
C GLU A 199 -7.94 12.20 27.29
N GLU A 200 -6.70 12.61 27.55
CA GLU A 200 -6.16 12.78 28.92
C GLU A 200 -6.86 13.89 29.72
N ASP A 201 -7.69 14.73 29.08
CA ASP A 201 -8.17 15.99 29.66
C ASP A 201 -9.70 16.13 29.84
N MET A 202 -10.52 15.07 29.65
CA MET A 202 -11.96 15.15 29.95
C MET A 202 -12.47 13.97 30.80
N GLU A 203 -12.79 14.24 32.07
CA GLU A 203 -13.63 13.38 32.90
C GLU A 203 -14.96 13.10 32.17
N GLY A 204 -15.12 11.86 31.68
CA GLY A 204 -16.36 11.40 31.03
C GLY A 204 -16.35 11.39 29.50
N GLY A 205 -15.21 11.62 28.85
CA GLY A 205 -15.08 11.54 27.39
C GLY A 205 -15.23 10.11 26.86
N ASN A 206 -16.14 9.91 25.90
CA ASN A 206 -16.20 8.67 25.11
C ASN A 206 -14.95 8.66 24.20
N GLY A 207 -14.01 7.73 24.43
CA GLY A 207 -12.71 7.71 23.73
C GLY A 207 -12.86 7.81 22.21
N VAL A 208 -12.05 8.65 21.57
CA VAL A 208 -12.08 8.82 20.12
C VAL A 208 -11.21 7.73 19.50
N ARG A 209 -11.83 6.82 18.75
CA ARG A 209 -11.11 5.81 17.99
C ARG A 209 -10.72 6.32 16.62
N THR A 210 -9.47 6.06 16.26
CA THR A 210 -8.93 6.43 14.96
C THR A 210 -8.36 5.20 14.25
N ILE A 211 -8.48 5.18 12.93
CA ILE A 211 -7.88 4.15 12.08
C ILE A 211 -6.71 4.76 11.31
N ARG A 212 -5.66 3.97 11.12
CA ARG A 212 -4.56 4.22 10.18
C ARG A 212 -4.52 3.12 9.13
N ALA A 213 -4.31 3.51 7.89
CA ALA A 213 -4.00 2.59 6.81
C ALA A 213 -2.49 2.55 6.58
N VAL A 214 -1.93 1.34 6.50
CA VAL A 214 -0.51 1.08 6.26
C VAL A 214 -0.38 0.27 4.99
N ASN A 215 0.47 0.73 4.07
CA ASN A 215 1.00 -0.09 2.99
C ASN A 215 2.51 -0.21 3.15
N GLU A 216 3.02 -1.44 3.20
CA GLU A 216 4.44 -1.72 3.10
C GLU A 216 4.76 -2.51 1.85
N THR A 217 5.85 -2.13 1.18
CA THR A 217 6.46 -2.89 0.10
C THR A 217 7.86 -3.28 0.54
N VAL A 218 8.09 -4.57 0.69
CA VAL A 218 9.41 -5.12 1.05
C VAL A 218 9.92 -5.95 -0.11
N LEU A 219 11.00 -5.51 -0.73
CA LEU A 219 11.67 -6.24 -1.80
C LEU A 219 13.03 -6.70 -1.30
N TRP A 220 13.48 -7.84 -1.79
CA TRP A 220 14.82 -8.31 -1.53
C TRP A 220 15.41 -8.98 -2.75
N ARG A 221 16.74 -8.94 -2.83
CA ARG A 221 17.50 -9.64 -3.86
C ARG A 221 18.86 -10.05 -3.32
N ARG A 222 19.49 -11.04 -3.94
CA ARG A 222 20.88 -11.36 -3.65
C ARG A 222 21.75 -10.15 -4.01
N ARG A 223 22.74 -9.88 -3.16
CA ARG A 223 23.70 -8.80 -3.37
C ARG A 223 24.49 -9.03 -4.66
N GLU A 224 24.92 -10.27 -4.86
CA GLU A 224 25.62 -10.73 -6.05
C GLU A 224 24.69 -11.50 -6.99
N GLY A 225 24.86 -11.32 -8.30
CA GLY A 225 24.17 -12.11 -9.32
C GLY A 225 22.73 -11.71 -9.66
N GLU A 226 22.04 -10.91 -8.81
CA GLU A 226 20.69 -10.41 -9.09
C GLU A 226 20.71 -8.91 -9.43
N ALA A 227 19.91 -8.53 -10.44
CA ALA A 227 19.81 -7.14 -10.89
C ALA A 227 19.11 -6.24 -9.85
N PRO A 228 19.49 -4.96 -9.73
CA PRO A 228 18.82 -4.01 -8.84
C PRO A 228 17.31 -3.91 -9.09
N VAL A 229 16.54 -3.86 -8.01
CA VAL A 229 15.10 -3.61 -8.09
C VAL A 229 14.83 -2.11 -8.26
N PHE A 230 13.68 -1.78 -8.85
CA PHE A 230 13.29 -0.39 -9.14
C PHE A 230 13.34 0.53 -7.90
N LEU A 231 13.02 -0.02 -6.72
CA LEU A 231 13.05 0.72 -5.45
C LEU A 231 14.46 0.99 -4.90
N GLU A 232 15.53 0.47 -5.49
CA GLU A 232 16.89 0.86 -5.07
C GLU A 232 17.28 2.24 -5.62
N GLY A 233 16.73 2.63 -6.76
CA GLY A 233 17.00 3.91 -7.40
C GLY A 233 16.18 5.06 -6.80
N ALA A 234 16.77 6.24 -6.64
CA ALA A 234 16.09 7.42 -6.12
C ALA A 234 14.83 7.81 -6.93
N VAL A 235 14.93 7.77 -8.27
CA VAL A 235 13.79 8.06 -9.16
C VAL A 235 12.68 7.01 -8.99
N GLY A 236 13.05 5.74 -8.91
CA GLY A 236 12.08 4.66 -8.79
C GLY A 236 11.34 4.69 -7.46
N ARG A 237 12.06 4.93 -6.36
CA ARG A 237 11.48 5.21 -5.04
C ARG A 237 10.50 6.37 -5.08
N TRP A 238 10.90 7.49 -5.67
CA TRP A 238 10.05 8.68 -5.72
C TRP A 238 8.75 8.41 -6.50
N LEU A 239 8.86 7.74 -7.65
CA LEU A 239 7.70 7.37 -8.48
C LEU A 239 6.78 6.38 -7.76
N HIS A 240 7.36 5.34 -7.15
CA HIS A 240 6.60 4.33 -6.43
C HIS A 240 5.89 4.92 -5.21
N ALA A 241 6.60 5.71 -4.39
CA ALA A 241 6.01 6.42 -3.27
C ALA A 241 4.86 7.32 -3.69
N PHE A 242 5.02 8.08 -4.78
CA PHE A 242 3.95 8.94 -5.31
C PHE A 242 2.71 8.13 -5.70
N MET A 243 2.90 7.01 -6.40
CA MET A 243 1.82 6.11 -6.81
C MET A 243 1.12 5.47 -5.59
N VAL A 244 1.87 4.93 -4.64
CA VAL A 244 1.28 4.25 -3.48
C VAL A 244 0.63 5.26 -2.53
N GLN A 245 1.19 6.46 -2.34
CA GLN A 245 0.52 7.53 -1.58
C GLN A 245 -0.85 7.88 -2.17
N TRP A 246 -0.93 8.03 -3.50
CA TRP A 246 -2.21 8.24 -4.18
C TRP A 246 -3.19 7.09 -3.91
N MET A 247 -2.75 5.84 -4.03
CA MET A 247 -3.58 4.67 -3.74
C MET A 247 -4.07 4.64 -2.29
N VAL A 248 -3.19 4.87 -1.32
CA VAL A 248 -3.51 4.91 0.12
C VAL A 248 -4.56 5.99 0.39
N ILE A 249 -4.37 7.20 -0.13
CA ILE A 249 -5.31 8.31 0.07
C ILE A 249 -6.70 7.98 -0.49
N ARG A 250 -6.77 7.42 -1.69
CA ARG A 250 -8.04 7.03 -2.32
C ARG A 250 -8.69 5.83 -1.62
N GLY A 251 -7.89 4.89 -1.13
CA GLY A 251 -8.33 3.78 -0.29
C GLY A 251 -8.98 4.30 0.99
N VAL A 252 -8.28 5.15 1.74
CA VAL A 252 -8.78 5.79 2.97
C VAL A 252 -10.04 6.60 2.70
N GLN A 253 -10.10 7.38 1.63
CA GLN A 253 -11.32 8.12 1.25
C GLN A 253 -12.52 7.20 0.98
N THR A 254 -12.29 5.96 0.56
CA THR A 254 -13.36 4.99 0.31
C THR A 254 -13.79 4.31 1.60
N VAL A 255 -12.83 3.92 2.44
CA VAL A 255 -13.09 3.41 3.80
C VAL A 255 -13.87 4.42 4.64
N LYS A 256 -13.50 5.71 4.60
CA LYS A 256 -14.24 6.79 5.29
C LYS A 256 -15.71 6.86 4.86
N ARG A 257 -15.95 6.85 3.54
CA ARG A 257 -17.32 6.85 2.99
C ARG A 257 -18.10 5.61 3.39
N GLU A 258 -17.44 4.45 3.45
CA GLU A 258 -18.06 3.22 3.94
C GLU A 258 -18.50 3.39 5.40
N ILE A 259 -17.62 3.90 6.28
CA ILE A 259 -17.95 4.16 7.69
C ILE A 259 -19.13 5.14 7.83
N GLU A 260 -19.18 6.19 7.00
CA GLU A 260 -20.26 7.20 7.05
C GLU A 260 -21.63 6.68 6.59
N MET A 261 -21.68 5.55 5.87
CA MET A 261 -22.93 4.94 5.40
C MET A 261 -23.57 4.00 6.44
N TRP A 262 -22.90 3.73 7.56
CA TRP A 262 -23.32 2.81 8.62
C TRP A 262 -23.79 3.56 9.88
#